data_AF-A0A2G8KVF4-F1
#
_entry.id   AF-A0A2G8KVF4-F1
#
_cell.length_a   1.000
_cell.length_b   1.000
_cell.length_c   1.000
_cell.angle_alpha   90.00
_cell.angle_beta   90.00
_cell.angle_gamma   90.00
#
_symmetry.space_group_name_H-M   'P 1'
#
loop_
_entity.id
_entity.type
_entity.pdbx_description
1 polymer ?
#
loop_
_entity_poly.entity_id
_entity_poly.type
_entity_poly.pdbx_seq_one_letter_code
_entity_poly.pdbx_strand_id
1 'polypeptide(L)'
;MSLNLTYFYILVIIVYWRDYGYSLNLHSGDWEVDNINIIESLCSERLQIWTKDSKLQQNCTLQLLKNASNNDIPIFHLELLQSFSKADAGNIILCSGLQLSCPVSLKKLSIDTYEEGRELTETEVLAY
;
A
#
# COMPACT_ATOMS: atom_id res chain seq x y z
N MET A 1 7.04 21.05 52.17
CA MET A 1 6.30 20.39 51.08
C MET A 1 6.90 20.87 49.76
N SER A 2 7.75 20.06 49.12
CA SER A 2 8.10 20.25 47.72
C SER A 2 8.18 18.87 47.08
N LEU A 3 7.29 18.62 46.12
CA LEU A 3 7.23 17.39 45.34
C LEU A 3 8.50 17.32 44.47
N ASN A 4 9.25 16.23 44.59
CA ASN A 4 10.32 15.89 43.65
C ASN A 4 9.68 15.52 42.32
N LEU A 5 9.93 16.31 41.29
CA LEU A 5 9.54 16.02 39.91
C LEU A 5 10.42 14.88 39.39
N THR A 6 9.83 13.69 39.26
CA THR A 6 10.44 12.54 38.60
C THR A 6 10.54 12.85 37.10
N TYR A 7 11.75 12.98 36.58
CA TYR A 7 12.01 13.05 35.13
C TYR A 7 11.72 11.68 34.52
N PHE A 8 10.60 11.55 33.81
CA PHE A 8 10.33 10.40 32.94
C PHE A 8 11.04 10.63 31.60
N TYR A 9 12.11 9.88 31.35
CA TYR A 9 12.66 9.75 30.00
C TYR A 9 11.70 8.86 29.21
N ILE A 10 10.86 9.47 28.36
CA ILE A 10 10.10 8.70 27.37
C ILE A 10 11.08 8.32 26.27
N LEU A 11 11.51 7.06 26.27
CA LEU A 11 12.19 6.45 25.15
C LEU A 11 11.19 6.41 23.97
N VAL A 12 11.32 7.33 23.02
CA VAL A 12 10.48 7.31 21.81
C VAL A 12 10.93 6.12 20.96
N ILE A 13 10.14 5.05 20.96
CA ILE A 13 10.37 3.88 20.11
C ILE A 13 9.86 4.23 18.71
N ILE A 14 10.77 4.45 17.75
CA ILE A 14 10.38 4.62 16.35
C ILE A 14 10.41 3.25 15.69
N VAL A 15 9.27 2.80 15.17
CA VAL A 15 9.18 1.55 14.40
C VAL A 15 9.42 1.89 12.93
N TYR A 16 10.52 1.37 12.39
CA TYR A 16 10.89 1.56 11.00
C TYR A 16 10.51 0.34 10.17
N TRP A 17 10.03 0.61 8.97
CA TRP A 17 9.97 -0.35 7.88
C TRP A 17 10.97 0.05 6.80
N ARG A 18 12.26 -0.20 7.07
CA ARG A 18 13.35 0.32 6.24
C ARG A 18 13.25 -0.11 4.79
N ASP A 19 12.85 -1.35 4.54
CA ASP A 19 12.71 -1.89 3.17
C ASP A 19 11.66 -1.15 2.34
N TYR A 20 10.76 -0.40 2.98
CA TYR A 20 9.69 0.35 2.33
C TYR A 20 9.78 1.88 2.55
N GLY A 21 10.82 2.34 3.26
CA GLY A 21 11.03 3.77 3.50
C GLY A 21 9.99 4.43 4.44
N TYR A 22 9.39 3.66 5.36
CA TYR A 22 8.36 4.15 6.28
C TYR A 22 8.77 4.17 7.75
N SER A 23 8.18 5.08 8.50
CA SER A 23 8.16 5.05 9.97
C SER A 23 6.72 5.17 10.49
N LEU A 24 6.41 4.51 11.60
CA LEU A 24 5.11 4.61 12.24
C LEU A 24 5.06 5.87 13.10
N ASN A 25 4.15 6.80 12.78
CA ASN A 25 3.82 7.89 13.68
C ASN A 25 2.99 7.33 14.85
N LEU A 26 3.59 7.28 16.04
CA LEU A 26 2.94 6.72 17.24
C LEU A 26 1.77 7.56 17.77
N HIS A 27 1.65 8.83 17.37
CA HIS A 27 0.57 9.70 17.79
C HIS A 27 -0.67 9.53 16.92
N SER A 28 -0.51 9.45 15.60
CA SER A 28 -1.64 9.26 14.67
C SER A 28 -1.95 7.79 14.40
N GLY A 29 -0.95 6.91 14.50
CA GLY A 29 -1.03 5.52 14.05
C GLY A 29 -0.79 5.34 12.55
N ASP A 30 -0.48 6.41 11.83
CA ASP A 30 -0.22 6.38 10.38
C ASP A 30 1.24 6.04 10.07
N TRP A 31 1.46 5.34 8.95
CA TRP A 31 2.80 5.14 8.40
C TRP A 31 3.19 6.32 7.52
N GLU A 32 4.22 7.06 7.92
CA GLU A 32 4.73 8.24 7.22
C GLU A 32 5.98 7.90 6.41
N VAL A 33 6.21 8.67 5.36
CA VAL A 33 7.42 8.58 4.54
C VAL A 33 8.63 9.02 5.37
N ASP A 34 9.55 8.10 5.62
CA ASP A 34 10.82 8.35 6.30
C ASP A 34 11.93 8.63 5.30
N ASN A 35 11.94 7.92 4.16
CA ASN A 35 12.93 8.11 3.10
C ASN A 35 12.29 8.05 1.72
N ILE A 36 12.11 9.23 1.12
CA ILE A 36 11.46 9.38 -0.18
C ILE A 36 12.20 8.66 -1.32
N ASN A 37 13.53 8.61 -1.29
CA ASN A 37 14.32 7.99 -2.36
C ASN A 37 14.09 6.47 -2.42
N ILE A 38 13.83 5.83 -1.28
CA ILE A 38 13.49 4.39 -1.23
C ILE A 38 12.14 4.16 -1.91
N ILE A 39 11.15 5.01 -1.62
CA ILE A 39 9.81 4.92 -2.21
C ILE A 39 9.86 5.16 -3.71
N GLU A 40 10.58 6.18 -4.17
CA GLU A 40 10.76 6.47 -5.59
C GLU A 40 11.41 5.27 -6.31
N SER A 41 12.43 4.66 -5.70
CA SER A 41 13.07 3.46 -6.23
C SER A 41 12.08 2.31 -6.36
N LEU A 42 11.31 2.01 -5.30
CA LEU A 42 10.32 0.93 -5.31
C LEU A 42 9.20 1.17 -6.33
N CYS A 43 8.71 2.41 -6.42
CA CYS A 43 7.61 2.79 -7.32
C CYS A 43 8.06 2.88 -8.80
N SER A 44 9.37 2.94 -9.05
CA SER A 44 9.93 2.86 -10.41
C SER A 44 9.98 1.43 -10.95
N GLU A 45 9.83 0.44 -10.07
CA GLU A 45 9.79 -0.98 -10.42
C GLU A 45 8.35 -1.49 -10.58
N ARG A 46 8.22 -2.78 -10.93
CA ARG A 46 6.93 -3.46 -10.95
C ARG A 46 6.57 -3.92 -9.55
N LEU A 47 5.53 -3.34 -8.98
CA LEU A 47 4.95 -3.78 -7.71
C LEU A 47 3.96 -4.91 -7.98
N GLN A 48 3.94 -5.90 -7.08
CA GLN A 48 3.09 -7.08 -7.21
C GLN A 48 2.26 -7.29 -5.95
N ILE A 49 0.99 -7.64 -6.15
CA ILE A 49 0.12 -8.16 -5.09
C ILE A 49 -0.30 -9.56 -5.53
N TRP A 50 0.21 -10.59 -4.86
CA TRP A 50 -0.10 -11.97 -5.19
C TRP A 50 -1.09 -12.56 -4.21
N THR A 51 -2.04 -13.37 -4.69
CA THR A 51 -2.95 -14.12 -3.81
C THR A 51 -2.26 -15.08 -2.84
N LYS A 52 -0.98 -15.45 -3.09
CA LYS A 52 -0.19 -16.27 -2.17
C LYS A 52 0.47 -15.46 -1.05
N ASP A 53 0.55 -14.15 -1.20
CA ASP A 53 1.08 -13.28 -0.16
C ASP A 53 0.16 -13.31 1.06
N SER A 54 0.74 -13.22 2.25
CA SER A 54 -0.04 -13.03 3.46
C SER A 54 -0.82 -11.71 3.39
N LYS A 55 -1.93 -11.64 4.12
CA LYS A 55 -2.71 -10.40 4.24
C LYS A 55 -1.84 -9.23 4.72
N LEU A 56 -0.85 -9.49 5.57
CA LEU A 56 0.12 -8.48 6.01
C LEU A 56 0.94 -7.95 4.83
N GLN A 57 1.58 -8.81 4.05
CA GLN A 57 2.40 -8.43 2.89
C GLN A 57 1.62 -7.63 1.84
N GLN A 58 0.40 -8.07 1.53
CA GLN A 58 -0.48 -7.31 0.63
C GLN A 58 -0.76 -5.92 1.20
N ASN A 59 -1.06 -5.82 2.50
CA ASN A 59 -1.30 -4.54 3.17
C ASN A 59 -0.06 -3.63 3.16
N CYS A 60 1.16 -4.18 3.23
CA CYS A 60 2.40 -3.41 3.05
C CYS A 60 2.44 -2.71 1.70
N THR A 61 2.13 -3.46 0.64
CA THR A 61 2.10 -2.95 -0.73
C THR A 61 1.02 -1.89 -0.88
N LEU A 62 -0.18 -2.10 -0.31
CA LEU A 62 -1.23 -1.10 -0.31
C LEU A 62 -0.83 0.19 0.42
N GLN A 63 -0.14 0.07 1.56
CA GLN A 63 0.38 1.22 2.28
C GLN A 63 1.45 1.96 1.46
N LEU A 64 2.30 1.22 0.73
CA LEU A 64 3.28 1.80 -0.18
C LEU A 64 2.61 2.62 -1.28
N LEU A 65 1.59 2.05 -1.93
CA LEU A 65 0.83 2.72 -2.98
C LEU A 65 0.13 3.99 -2.45
N LYS A 66 -0.48 3.91 -1.26
CA LYS A 66 -1.13 5.06 -0.60
C LYS A 66 -0.12 6.17 -0.32
N ASN A 67 1.03 5.83 0.25
CA ASN A 67 2.04 6.82 0.61
C ASN A 67 2.70 7.45 -0.61
N ALA A 68 2.97 6.67 -1.66
CA ALA A 68 3.43 7.20 -2.94
C ALA A 68 2.40 8.19 -3.54
N SER A 69 1.12 7.82 -3.56
CA SER A 69 0.05 8.70 -4.05
C SER A 69 -0.12 9.97 -3.24
N ASN A 70 0.04 9.91 -1.91
CA ASN A 70 -0.05 11.08 -1.04
C ASN A 70 1.10 12.07 -1.20
N ASN A 71 2.22 11.63 -1.80
CA ASN A 71 3.41 12.45 -2.03
C ASN A 71 3.63 12.72 -3.53
N ASP A 72 2.60 12.53 -4.37
CA ASP A 72 2.65 12.73 -5.82
C ASP A 72 3.75 11.91 -6.54
N ILE A 73 4.18 10.80 -5.94
CA ILE A 73 5.21 9.91 -6.49
C ILE A 73 4.55 9.01 -7.55
N PRO A 74 5.04 9.02 -8.81
CA PRO A 74 4.53 8.15 -9.86
C PRO A 74 4.75 6.67 -9.54
N ILE A 75 3.70 5.86 -9.72
CA ILE A 75 3.79 4.41 -9.58
C ILE A 75 3.82 3.81 -10.99
N PHE A 76 4.97 3.25 -11.38
CA PHE A 76 5.22 2.81 -12.75
C PHE A 76 4.28 1.67 -13.16
N HIS A 77 4.20 0.61 -12.35
CA HIS A 77 3.39 -0.56 -12.69
C HIS A 77 2.97 -1.32 -11.44
N LEU A 78 1.66 -1.54 -11.29
CA LEU A 78 1.09 -2.48 -10.34
C LEU A 78 0.54 -3.70 -11.07
N GLU A 79 0.90 -4.89 -10.60
CA GLU A 79 0.41 -6.16 -11.11
C GLU A 79 -0.33 -6.94 -10.02
N LEU A 80 -1.60 -7.26 -10.29
CA LEU A 80 -2.42 -8.11 -9.45
C LEU A 80 -2.29 -9.56 -9.93
N LEU A 81 -1.40 -10.32 -9.30
CA LEU A 81 -1.17 -11.73 -9.63
C LEU A 81 -2.23 -12.59 -8.96
N GLN A 82 -3.22 -13.05 -9.72
CA GLN A 82 -4.30 -13.93 -9.27
C GLN A 82 -5.05 -13.43 -8.04
N SER A 83 -4.90 -12.13 -7.73
CA SER A 83 -5.33 -11.53 -6.47
C SER A 83 -6.57 -10.66 -6.64
N PHE A 84 -6.98 -10.38 -7.88
CA PHE A 84 -8.23 -9.68 -8.17
C PHE A 84 -9.44 -10.57 -7.87
N SER A 85 -10.36 -10.07 -7.04
CA SER A 85 -11.64 -10.73 -6.80
C SER A 85 -12.76 -10.06 -7.59
N LYS A 86 -13.01 -8.77 -7.35
CA LYS A 86 -14.09 -7.99 -8.00
C LYS A 86 -13.81 -6.49 -7.94
N ALA A 87 -14.49 -5.72 -8.78
CA ALA A 87 -14.61 -4.27 -8.63
C ALA A 87 -15.89 -3.91 -7.86
N ASP A 88 -15.81 -2.93 -6.96
CA ASP A 88 -16.95 -2.43 -6.19
C ASP A 88 -16.81 -0.93 -5.92
N ALA A 89 -17.80 -0.13 -6.33
CA ALA A 89 -17.85 1.32 -6.15
C ALA A 89 -16.52 2.07 -6.47
N GLY A 90 -15.87 1.73 -7.59
CA GLY A 90 -14.61 2.34 -8.01
C GLY A 90 -13.36 1.83 -7.27
N ASN A 91 -13.49 0.76 -6.48
CA ASN A 91 -12.38 0.12 -5.79
C ASN A 91 -12.19 -1.31 -6.28
N ILE A 92 -10.94 -1.79 -6.19
CA ILE A 92 -10.61 -3.19 -6.41
C ILE A 92 -10.68 -3.92 -5.07
N ILE A 93 -11.42 -5.02 -5.03
CA ILE A 93 -11.42 -5.95 -3.91
C ILE A 93 -10.50 -7.11 -4.27
N LEU A 94 -9.54 -7.38 -3.39
CA LEU A 94 -8.61 -8.50 -3.50
C LEU A 94 -9.24 -9.79 -2.98
N CYS A 95 -8.74 -10.95 -3.40
CA CYS A 95 -9.15 -12.28 -2.89
C CYS A 95 -8.98 -12.41 -1.37
N SER A 96 -8.07 -11.64 -0.77
CA SER A 96 -7.86 -11.55 0.69
C SER A 96 -8.93 -10.72 1.44
N GLY A 97 -9.86 -10.11 0.70
CA GLY A 97 -10.85 -9.16 1.19
C GLY A 97 -10.29 -7.77 1.48
N LEU A 98 -9.00 -7.51 1.18
CA LEU A 98 -8.44 -6.16 1.24
C LEU A 98 -8.94 -5.32 0.07
N GLN A 99 -9.07 -4.02 0.31
CA GLN A 99 -9.50 -3.06 -0.69
C GLN A 99 -8.29 -2.28 -1.20
N LEU A 100 -8.13 -2.25 -2.52
CA LEU A 100 -7.23 -1.39 -3.24
C LEU A 100 -8.04 -0.24 -3.83
N SER A 101 -7.89 0.95 -3.25
CA SER A 101 -8.27 2.19 -3.91
C SER A 101 -7.19 2.53 -4.92
N CYS A 102 -7.57 2.60 -6.21
CA CYS A 102 -6.61 2.82 -7.29
C CYS A 102 -5.95 4.21 -7.11
N PRO A 103 -4.63 4.29 -6.90
CA PRO A 103 -3.98 5.58 -6.66
C PRO A 103 -3.89 6.40 -7.95
N VAL A 104 -4.12 7.71 -7.86
CA VAL A 104 -4.10 8.62 -9.02
C VAL A 104 -2.73 8.64 -9.71
N SER A 105 -1.66 8.36 -8.97
CA SER A 105 -0.30 8.33 -9.50
C SER A 105 0.06 7.03 -10.23
N LEU A 106 -0.83 6.04 -10.29
CA LEU A 106 -0.62 4.76 -10.98
C LEU A 106 -0.65 4.92 -12.51
N LYS A 107 0.44 4.53 -13.17
CA LYS A 107 0.58 4.62 -14.64
C LYS A 107 0.06 3.39 -15.36
N LYS A 108 0.17 2.22 -14.75
CA LYS A 108 -0.24 0.96 -15.35
C LYS A 108 -0.74 -0.01 -14.29
N LEU A 109 -1.91 -0.57 -14.54
CA LEU A 109 -2.45 -1.71 -13.81
C LEU A 109 -2.46 -2.93 -14.74
N SER A 110 -1.93 -4.05 -14.28
CA SER A 110 -2.09 -5.35 -14.93
C SER A 110 -2.78 -6.30 -13.98
N ILE A 111 -3.73 -7.08 -14.51
CA ILE A 111 -4.46 -8.07 -13.74
C ILE A 111 -4.20 -9.41 -14.41
N ASP A 112 -3.59 -10.32 -13.66
CA ASP A 112 -3.42 -11.72 -14.02
C ASP A 112 -4.47 -12.53 -13.26
N THR A 113 -5.26 -13.33 -13.97
CA THR A 113 -6.33 -14.13 -13.39
C THR A 113 -6.05 -15.62 -13.59
N TYR A 114 -6.61 -16.47 -12.72
CA TYR A 114 -6.47 -17.94 -12.81
C TYR A 114 -6.92 -18.54 -14.15
N GLU A 115 -7.84 -17.87 -14.84
CA GLU A 115 -8.39 -18.32 -16.12
C GLU A 115 -7.77 -17.51 -17.26
N GLU A 116 -7.01 -18.17 -18.14
CA GLU A 116 -6.71 -17.62 -19.46
C GLU A 116 -8.03 -17.29 -20.15
N GLY A 117 -8.28 -16.00 -20.42
CA GLY A 117 -9.46 -15.57 -21.17
C GLY A 117 -10.73 -15.31 -20.35
N ARG A 118 -10.65 -15.12 -19.03
CA ARG A 118 -11.79 -14.56 -18.28
C ARG A 118 -12.08 -13.14 -18.82
N GLU A 119 -13.26 -12.96 -19.40
CA GLU A 119 -13.75 -11.63 -19.78
C GLU A 119 -14.00 -10.79 -18.52
N LEU A 120 -13.31 -9.66 -18.42
CA LEU A 120 -13.70 -8.59 -17.49
C LEU A 120 -15.05 -8.05 -17.97
N THR A 121 -16.02 -7.95 -17.08
CA THR A 121 -17.33 -7.39 -17.40
C THR A 121 -17.22 -5.90 -17.70
N GLU A 122 -18.12 -5.33 -18.51
CA GLU A 122 -18.16 -3.88 -18.78
C GLU A 122 -18.15 -3.04 -17.49
N THR A 123 -18.82 -3.52 -16.45
CA THR A 123 -18.82 -2.89 -15.12
C THR A 123 -17.47 -2.92 -14.42
N GLU A 124 -16.64 -3.93 -14.68
CA GLU A 124 -15.27 -3.99 -14.16
C GLU A 124 -14.33 -3.12 -14.99
N VAL A 125 -14.56 -2.94 -16.29
CA VAL A 125 -13.73 -2.08 -17.17
C VAL A 125 -14.06 -0.58 -16.98
N LEU A 126 -15.34 -0.23 -16.84
CA LEU A 126 -15.82 1.16 -16.72
C LEU A 126 -15.65 1.77 -15.31
N ALA A 127 -15.22 0.96 -14.33
CA ALA A 127 -14.91 1.44 -12.99
C ALA A 127 -13.53 2.11 -12.87
N TYR A 128 -12.82 2.28 -13.99
CA TYR A 128 -11.47 2.87 -14.07
C TYR A 128 -11.42 4.08 -15.00
#